data_AF-A0A935F3X1-F1
#
_entry.id   AF-A0A935F3X1-F1
#
_cell.length_a   1.000
_cell.length_b   1.000
_cell.length_c   1.000
_cell.angle_alpha   90.00
_cell.angle_beta   90.00
_cell.angle_gamma   90.00
#
_symmetry.space_group_name_H-M   'P 1'
#
loop_
_entity.id
_entity.type
_entity.pdbx_description
1 polymer ?
#
loop_
_entity_poly.entity_id
_entity_poly.type
_entity_poly.pdbx_seq_one_letter_code
_entity_poly.pdbx_strand_id
1 'polypeptide(L)'
;MATLNAIQRRMHPRARALAGGRIDAVFFCPHTADARFAGAQAPPATTLIEAGRRFGAESARSRASGDGLLRDLQATEAASAGVVLVPKPARGEEDAAR
;
A
#
# COMPACT_ATOMS: atom_id res chain seq x y z
N MET A 1 -3.22 16.76 -6.87
CA MET A 1 -3.02 15.60 -7.78
C MET A 1 -1.73 15.62 -8.57
N ALA A 2 -1.19 16.77 -8.98
CA ALA A 2 0.07 16.83 -9.74
C ALA A 2 1.25 16.07 -9.10
N THR A 3 1.44 16.21 -7.79
CA THR A 3 2.53 15.54 -7.04
C THR A 3 2.40 14.02 -7.04
N LEU A 4 1.22 13.47 -6.75
CA LEU A 4 0.98 12.03 -6.76
C LEU A 4 1.25 11.44 -8.15
N ASN A 5 0.74 12.09 -9.20
CA ASN A 5 0.97 11.66 -10.57
C ASN A 5 2.46 11.68 -10.93
N ALA A 6 3.21 12.69 -10.44
CA ALA A 6 4.65 12.75 -10.63
C ALA A 6 5.39 11.58 -9.95
N ILE A 7 4.96 11.19 -8.75
CA ILE A 7 5.50 10.02 -8.04
C ILE A 7 5.20 8.74 -8.82
N GLN A 8 3.94 8.55 -9.23
CA GLN A 8 3.51 7.38 -9.99
C GLN A 8 4.29 7.23 -11.31
N ARG A 9 4.54 8.33 -12.03
CA ARG A 9 5.35 8.33 -13.26
C ARG A 9 6.79 7.83 -13.03
N ARG A 10 7.34 8.00 -11.83
CA ARG A 10 8.67 7.47 -11.47
C ARG A 10 8.61 6.03 -10.96
N MET A 11 7.54 5.68 -10.24
CA MET A 11 7.35 4.36 -9.63
C MET A 11 7.09 3.26 -10.66
N HIS A 12 6.16 3.46 -11.60
CA HIS A 12 5.76 2.42 -12.55
C HIS A 12 6.91 1.90 -13.43
N PRO A 13 7.81 2.76 -13.99
CA PRO A 13 8.95 2.28 -14.75
C PRO A 13 9.94 1.48 -13.91
N ARG A 14 10.19 1.90 -12.65
CA ARG A 14 11.10 1.20 -11.74
C ARG A 14 10.60 -0.19 -11.37
N ALA A 15 9.31 -0.34 -11.09
CA ALA A 15 8.70 -1.64 -10.82
C ALA A 15 8.92 -2.62 -11.99
N ARG A 16 8.79 -2.12 -13.23
CA ARG A 16 9.05 -2.92 -14.44
C ARG A 16 10.53 -3.29 -14.59
N ALA A 17 11.44 -2.37 -14.30
CA ALA A 17 12.87 -2.57 -14.49
C ALA A 17 13.49 -3.61 -13.54
N LEU A 18 13.00 -3.73 -12.30
CA LEU A 18 13.63 -4.55 -11.26
C LEU A 18 13.34 -6.06 -11.39
N ALA A 19 12.24 -6.47 -12.03
CA ALA A 19 11.89 -7.89 -12.22
C ALA A 19 10.74 -8.12 -13.22
N GLY A 20 10.43 -7.16 -14.10
CA GLY A 20 9.20 -7.20 -14.90
C GLY A 20 7.93 -6.92 -14.10
N GLY A 21 8.06 -6.34 -12.90
CA GLY A 21 6.95 -6.06 -12.00
C GLY A 21 5.90 -5.14 -12.62
N ARG A 22 4.63 -5.44 -12.34
CA ARG A 22 3.47 -4.67 -12.82
C ARG A 22 2.64 -4.19 -11.63
N ILE A 23 2.17 -2.95 -11.73
CA ILE A 23 1.24 -2.36 -10.76
C ILE A 23 -0.06 -2.11 -11.51
N ASP A 24 -1.10 -2.87 -11.19
CA ASP A 24 -2.38 -2.84 -11.91
C ASP A 24 -3.27 -1.66 -11.53
N ALA A 25 -3.21 -1.24 -10.26
CA ALA A 25 -3.94 -0.09 -9.77
C ALA A 25 -3.21 0.57 -8.59
N VAL A 26 -3.50 1.86 -8.40
CA VAL A 26 -3.08 2.61 -7.22
C VAL A 26 -4.31 3.16 -6.54
N PHE A 27 -4.50 2.77 -5.28
CA PHE A 27 -5.54 3.30 -4.41
C PHE A 27 -4.86 4.17 -3.36
N PHE A 28 -5.45 5.33 -3.06
CA PHE A 28 -4.87 6.26 -2.10
C PHE A 28 -5.95 7.05 -1.39
N CYS A 29 -5.64 7.48 -0.18
CA CYS A 29 -6.45 8.43 0.57
C CYS A 29 -5.98 9.87 0.28
N PRO A 30 -6.86 10.80 -0.09
CA PRO A 30 -6.50 12.21 -0.28
C PRO A 30 -6.46 13.01 1.03
N HIS A 31 -6.89 12.43 2.16
CA HIS A 31 -6.99 13.13 3.44
C HIS A 31 -5.64 13.22 4.16
N THR A 32 -5.49 14.25 5.00
CA THR A 32 -4.33 14.44 5.87
C THR A 32 -4.33 13.42 7.02
N ALA A 33 -3.19 13.28 7.68
CA ALA A 33 -3.04 12.38 8.83
C ALA A 33 -3.91 12.78 10.04
N ASP A 34 -4.23 14.07 10.16
CA ASP A 34 -5.05 14.62 11.25
C ASP A 34 -6.56 14.36 11.07
N ALA A 35 -6.97 13.93 9.88
CA ALA A 35 -8.35 13.57 9.64
C ALA A 35 -8.71 12.32 10.46
N ARG A 36 -9.73 12.47 11.30
CA ARG A 36 -10.17 11.43 12.24
C ARG A 36 -11.09 10.45 11.54
N PHE A 37 -10.64 9.21 11.44
CA PHE A 37 -11.42 8.08 10.92
C PHE A 37 -11.32 6.90 11.89
N ALA A 38 -12.39 6.11 12.00
CA ALA A 38 -12.47 5.00 12.95
C ALA A 38 -12.69 3.65 12.23
N GLY A 39 -12.07 2.59 12.75
CA GLY A 39 -12.30 1.20 12.32
C GLY A 39 -12.15 0.98 10.81
N ALA A 40 -13.07 0.22 10.20
CA ALA A 40 -13.06 -0.09 8.77
C ALA A 40 -13.29 1.14 7.86
N GLN A 41 -13.73 2.28 8.41
CA GLN A 41 -13.81 3.55 7.68
C GLN A 41 -12.46 4.26 7.59
N ALA A 42 -11.45 3.79 8.33
CA ALA A 42 -10.09 4.30 8.20
C ALA A 42 -9.63 4.19 6.74
N PRO A 43 -8.99 5.23 6.19
CA PRO A 43 -8.61 5.23 4.79
C PRO A 43 -7.74 4.05 4.34
N PRO A 44 -6.80 3.55 5.16
CA PRO A 44 -6.02 2.36 4.81
C PRO A 44 -6.90 1.11 4.65
N ALA A 45 -7.85 0.89 5.57
CA ALA A 45 -8.75 -0.26 5.52
C ALA A 45 -9.73 -0.18 4.34
N THR A 46 -10.37 0.98 4.16
CA THR A 46 -11.29 1.21 3.02
C THR A 46 -10.60 1.04 1.67
N THR A 47 -9.35 1.50 1.54
CA THR A 47 -8.54 1.33 0.33
C THR A 47 -8.30 -0.15 0.01
N LEU A 48 -7.96 -0.97 1.01
CA LEU A 48 -7.75 -2.41 0.83
C LEU A 48 -9.06 -3.13 0.46
N ILE A 49 -10.16 -2.78 1.13
CA ILE A 49 -11.50 -3.35 0.85
C ILE A 49 -11.92 -3.01 -0.59
N GLU A 50 -11.73 -1.76 -1.01
CA GLU A 50 -12.09 -1.32 -2.36
C GLU A 50 -11.22 -1.98 -3.43
N ALA A 51 -9.94 -2.23 -3.14
CA ALA A 51 -9.06 -3.00 -4.02
C ALA A 51 -9.58 -4.44 -4.19
N GLY A 52 -9.91 -5.12 -3.09
CA GLY A 52 -10.48 -6.46 -3.12
C GLY A 52 -11.77 -6.51 -3.94
N ARG A 53 -12.68 -5.56 -3.71
CA ARG A 53 -13.94 -5.43 -4.46
C ARG A 53 -13.70 -5.22 -5.95
N ARG A 54 -12.79 -4.33 -6.33
CA ARG A 54 -12.53 -3.98 -7.73
C ARG A 54 -11.87 -5.11 -8.52
N PHE A 55 -11.04 -5.91 -7.86
CA PHE A 55 -10.38 -7.06 -8.48
C PHE A 55 -11.14 -8.38 -8.32
N GLY A 56 -12.28 -8.38 -7.60
CA GLY A 56 -12.99 -9.61 -7.25
C GLY A 56 -12.12 -10.57 -6.42
N ALA A 57 -11.17 -10.03 -5.66
CA ALA A 57 -10.23 -10.80 -4.87
C ALA A 57 -10.83 -11.14 -3.49
N GLU A 58 -10.63 -12.37 -3.04
CA GLU A 58 -10.99 -12.77 -1.69
C GLU A 58 -9.92 -12.24 -0.72
N SER A 59 -10.28 -11.29 0.14
CA SER A 59 -9.35 -10.64 1.07
C SER A 59 -8.62 -11.65 1.96
N ALA A 60 -9.32 -12.71 2.40
CA ALA A 60 -8.75 -13.77 3.24
C ALA A 60 -7.60 -14.56 2.57
N ARG A 61 -7.56 -14.58 1.23
CA ARG A 61 -6.47 -15.21 0.46
C ARG A 61 -5.43 -14.20 -0.04
N SER A 62 -5.69 -12.91 0.17
CA SER A 62 -4.83 -11.82 -0.26
C SER A 62 -3.82 -11.48 0.84
N ARG A 63 -2.65 -10.98 0.42
CA ARG A 63 -1.63 -10.48 1.34
C ARG A 63 -1.36 -9.00 1.05
N ALA A 64 -1.36 -8.19 2.09
CA ALA A 64 -0.85 -6.84 2.06
C ALA A 64 0.58 -6.81 2.60
N SER A 65 1.46 -6.04 1.98
CA SER A 65 2.83 -5.81 2.47
C SER A 65 2.94 -4.42 3.07
N GLY A 66 3.56 -4.32 4.24
CA GLY A 66 3.74 -3.06 4.98
C GLY A 66 4.98 -3.08 5.86
N ASP A 67 5.38 -1.92 6.38
CA ASP A 67 6.60 -1.75 7.17
C ASP A 67 6.42 -2.06 8.67
N GLY A 68 5.24 -2.54 9.04
CA GLY A 68 4.92 -2.95 10.40
C GLY A 68 4.47 -1.81 11.31
N LEU A 69 4.15 -0.65 10.76
CA LEU A 69 3.42 0.37 11.50
C LEU A 69 2.06 -0.18 11.96
N LEU A 70 1.64 0.18 13.19
CA LEU A 70 0.36 -0.25 13.77
C LEU A 70 -0.84 0.01 12.85
N ARG A 71 -0.76 1.08 12.05
CA ARG A 71 -1.77 1.45 11.04
C ARG A 71 -1.98 0.37 9.99
N ASP A 72 -0.91 -0.28 9.52
CA ASP A 72 -0.99 -1.31 8.49
C ASP A 72 -1.63 -2.57 9.04
N LEU A 73 -1.25 -2.96 10.26
CA LEU A 73 -1.82 -4.11 10.97
C LEU A 73 -3.33 -3.94 11.17
N GLN A 74 -3.74 -2.80 11.74
CA GLN A 74 -5.15 -2.48 11.97
C GLN A 74 -5.95 -2.43 10.66
N ALA A 75 -5.35 -1.94 9.58
CA ALA A 75 -5.99 -1.89 8.27
C ALA A 75 -6.21 -3.29 7.69
N THR A 76 -5.21 -4.16 7.78
CA THR A 76 -5.31 -5.54 7.29
C THR A 76 -6.30 -6.36 8.09
N GLU A 77 -6.35 -6.17 9.40
CA GLU A 77 -7.34 -6.79 10.28
C GLU A 77 -8.77 -6.36 9.88
N ALA A 78 -9.00 -5.05 9.75
CA ALA A 78 -10.30 -4.50 9.35
C ALA A 78 -10.71 -4.94 7.92
N ALA A 79 -9.75 -5.22 7.04
CA ALA A 79 -9.99 -5.72 5.68
C ALA A 79 -10.06 -7.26 5.61
N SER A 80 -9.87 -7.98 6.72
CA SER A 80 -9.75 -9.45 6.75
C SER A 80 -8.71 -9.99 5.76
N ALA A 81 -7.57 -9.30 5.65
CA ALA A 81 -6.44 -9.66 4.80
C ALA A 81 -5.23 -10.10 5.64
N GLY A 82 -4.42 -11.01 5.08
CA GLY A 82 -3.13 -11.34 5.68
C GLY A 82 -2.13 -10.20 5.50
N VAL A 83 -1.18 -10.06 6.43
CA VAL A 83 -0.10 -9.08 6.36
C VAL A 83 1.27 -9.75 6.27
N VAL A 84 2.14 -9.19 5.42
CA VAL A 84 3.57 -9.51 5.35
C VAL A 84 4.35 -8.28 5.80
N LEU A 85 5.13 -8.45 6.86
CA LEU A 85 5.97 -7.40 7.40
C LEU A 85 7.28 -7.32 6.62
N VAL A 86 7.58 -6.13 6.09
CA VAL A 86 8.81 -5.84 5.36
C VAL A 86 9.64 -4.90 6.23
N PRO A 87 10.80 -5.33 6.77
CA PRO A 87 11.64 -4.45 7.55
C PRO A 87 12.13 -3.30 6.67
N LYS A 88 12.12 -2.08 7.22
CA LYS A 88 12.76 -0.94 6.55
C LYS A 88 14.27 -1.21 6.48
N PRO A 89 14.92 -0.98 5.33
CA PRO A 89 16.37 -1.01 5.25
C PRO A 89 16.96 0.08 6.17
N ALA A 90 18.19 -0.12 6.64
CA ALA A 90 18.83 0.90 7.47
C ALA A 90 18.99 2.19 6.64
N ARG A 91 18.79 3.33 7.30
CA ARG A 91 18.88 4.65 6.64
C ARG A 91 20.27 4.78 6.01
N GLY A 92 20.35 4.78 4.67
CA GLY A 92 21.61 4.86 3.90
C GLY A 92 21.91 3.67 2.98
N GLU A 93 21.18 2.56 3.06
CA GLU A 93 21.37 1.41 2.14
C GLU A 93 20.63 1.55 0.80
N GLU A 94 19.71 2.51 0.68
CA GLU A 94 18.86 2.69 -0.51
C GLU A 94 19.65 3.06 -1.79
N ASP A 95 20.87 3.61 -1.64
CA ASP A 95 21.75 3.97 -2.76
C ASP A 95 22.76 2.87 -3.14
N ALA A 96 22.93 1.82 -2.32
CA ALA A 96 23.94 0.77 -2.52
C ALA A 96 23.47 -0.37 -3.47
N ALA A 97 22.17 -0.43 -3.77
CA ALA A 97 21.57 -1.45 -4.63
C ALA A 97 21.33 -0.96 -6.08
N ARG A 98 21.92 0.18 -6.47
CA ARG A 98 21.77 0.80 -7.79
C ARG A 98 23.06 0.70 -8.61
#